data_AF-A0A3E0P6S7-F1
#
_entry.id   AF-A0A3E0P6S7-F1
#
_cell.length_a   1.000
_cell.length_b   1.000
_cell.length_c   1.000
_cell.angle_alpha   90.00
_cell.angle_beta   90.00
_cell.angle_gamma   90.00
#
_symmetry.space_group_name_H-M   'P 1'
#
loop_
_entity.id
_entity.type
_entity.pdbx_description
1 polymer ?
#
loop_
_entity_poly.entity_id
_entity_poly.type
_entity_poly.pdbx_seq_one_letter_code
_entity_poly.pdbx_strand_id
1 'polypeptide(L)'
;MRTFFIVSGFLGLLTTTSPVTAGPYAPAAGQPGSTAIAADSPAFVGWASSVASLVRGPIDAADPGGELASFGVASNALGPADATISTPGPIVSLGDGGHITLSFDAPIVDGPGFDFAVFENGFGDEFLELAFVEVSTNGIDFARFASVSLTQTATQIGSFGTIDTTNLDNLAGKYRVGFGTPFDLSALAGVSPHVDVNDVRFVRLIDVVGSLDPTLGTQDSLGNAINDPYPTAFSSGGFDLDAVGVIHSVPEPASWCLWALGSAALVWRCRCRRRRPKR
;
A
#
# COMPACT_ATOMS: atom_id res chain seq x y z
N MET A 1 -67.05 50.72 9.81
CA MET A 1 -66.48 49.58 9.08
C MET A 1 -65.05 49.40 9.53
N ARG A 2 -64.73 48.29 10.21
CA ARG A 2 -63.41 48.00 10.77
C ARG A 2 -62.58 47.23 9.75
N THR A 3 -61.45 47.82 9.37
CA THR A 3 -60.43 47.26 8.48
C THR A 3 -59.68 46.12 9.17
N PHE A 4 -59.56 44.96 8.53
CA PHE A 4 -58.66 43.89 8.93
C PHE A 4 -57.55 43.77 7.89
N PHE A 5 -56.30 43.97 8.31
CA PHE A 5 -55.10 43.64 7.53
C PHE A 5 -54.67 42.22 7.89
N ILE A 6 -54.58 41.35 6.89
CA ILE A 6 -53.98 40.01 7.02
C ILE A 6 -52.50 40.16 6.67
N VAL A 7 -51.63 39.88 7.64
CA VAL A 7 -50.18 39.78 7.41
C VAL A 7 -49.85 38.31 7.25
N SER A 8 -49.58 37.88 6.01
CA SER A 8 -49.03 36.56 5.72
C SER A 8 -47.56 36.51 6.13
N GLY A 9 -47.25 35.81 7.21
CA GLY A 9 -45.88 35.47 7.59
C GLY A 9 -45.38 34.27 6.77
N PHE A 10 -44.40 34.50 5.90
CA PHE A 10 -43.62 33.44 5.28
C PHE A 10 -42.61 32.92 6.31
N LEU A 11 -42.82 31.69 6.80
CA LEU A 11 -41.85 30.98 7.64
C LEU A 11 -40.78 30.36 6.73
N GLY A 12 -39.63 31.04 6.60
CA GLY A 12 -38.47 30.49 5.88
C GLY A 12 -37.85 29.35 6.68
N LEU A 13 -37.94 28.13 6.15
CA LEU A 13 -37.24 26.97 6.69
C LEU A 13 -35.74 27.13 6.39
N LEU A 14 -34.96 27.47 7.41
CA LEU A 14 -33.51 27.58 7.32
C LEU A 14 -32.92 26.16 7.38
N THR A 15 -32.63 25.57 6.21
CA THR A 15 -31.92 24.28 6.13
C THR A 15 -30.45 24.51 6.46
N THR A 16 -30.03 24.17 7.68
CA THR A 16 -28.61 24.09 8.03
C THR A 16 -28.05 22.84 7.37
N THR A 17 -27.32 23.01 6.27
CA THR A 17 -26.48 21.94 5.73
C THR A 17 -25.30 21.76 6.67
N SER A 18 -25.32 20.71 7.49
CA SER A 18 -24.11 20.27 8.17
C SER A 18 -23.10 19.89 7.09
N PRO A 19 -21.86 20.42 7.10
CA PRO A 19 -20.83 19.90 6.22
C PRO A 19 -20.68 18.41 6.55
N VAL A 20 -20.80 17.56 5.53
CA VAL A 20 -20.24 16.21 5.61
C VAL A 20 -18.74 16.45 5.75
N THR A 21 -18.20 16.26 6.95
CA THR A 21 -16.76 16.39 7.14
C THR A 21 -16.14 15.15 6.51
N ALA A 22 -15.44 15.35 5.40
CA ALA A 22 -14.43 14.39 4.99
C ALA A 22 -13.46 14.18 6.17
N GLY A 23 -12.89 12.98 6.27
CA GLY A 23 -11.88 12.68 7.26
C GLY A 23 -10.60 13.52 7.04
N PRO A 24 -9.65 13.48 7.99
CA PRO A 24 -8.48 14.36 7.96
C PRO A 24 -7.42 13.93 6.93
N TYR A 25 -7.60 12.78 6.27
CA TYR A 25 -6.59 12.17 5.42
C TYR A 25 -6.81 12.47 3.94
N ALA A 26 -5.79 12.17 3.14
CA ALA A 26 -5.78 12.46 1.71
C ALA A 26 -7.00 11.85 0.97
N PRO A 27 -7.66 12.61 0.07
CA PRO A 27 -8.79 12.13 -0.71
C PRO A 27 -8.37 11.24 -1.88
N ALA A 28 -9.36 10.69 -2.58
CA ALA A 28 -9.21 9.80 -3.72
C ALA A 28 -8.32 10.35 -4.84
N ALA A 29 -7.79 9.44 -5.66
CA ALA A 29 -6.85 9.77 -6.72
C ALA A 29 -7.39 10.81 -7.70
N GLY A 30 -6.61 11.87 -7.92
CA GLY A 30 -6.97 12.99 -8.81
C GLY A 30 -7.79 14.11 -8.13
N GLN A 31 -8.15 13.96 -6.85
CA GLN A 31 -8.75 15.04 -6.08
C GLN A 31 -7.68 15.99 -5.50
N PRO A 32 -7.99 17.29 -5.30
CA PRO A 32 -7.08 18.22 -4.64
C PRO A 32 -6.64 17.73 -3.26
N GLY A 33 -5.33 17.64 -3.03
CA GLY A 33 -4.76 17.15 -1.77
C GLY A 33 -4.57 15.63 -1.69
N SER A 34 -4.93 14.89 -2.75
CA SER A 34 -4.62 13.45 -2.83
C SER A 34 -3.12 13.19 -2.81
N THR A 35 -2.72 12.09 -2.16
CA THR A 35 -1.33 11.60 -2.17
C THR A 35 -1.12 10.44 -3.13
N ALA A 36 -2.15 10.02 -3.87
CA ALA A 36 -2.08 8.92 -4.82
C ALA A 36 -0.96 9.12 -5.86
N ILE A 37 -0.15 8.08 -6.08
CA ILE A 37 0.94 8.11 -7.07
C ILE A 37 0.56 7.22 -8.26
N ALA A 38 0.50 7.79 -9.46
CA ALA A 38 0.20 7.03 -10.68
C ALA A 38 1.29 5.96 -10.95
N ALA A 39 0.89 4.78 -11.42
CA ALA A 39 1.79 3.64 -11.69
C ALA A 39 2.92 3.95 -12.68
N ASP A 40 2.68 4.88 -13.61
CA ASP A 40 3.65 5.33 -14.61
C ASP A 40 4.50 6.54 -14.15
N SER A 41 4.41 6.91 -12.86
CA SER A 41 5.19 7.99 -12.30
C SER A 41 6.69 7.75 -12.47
N PRO A 42 7.46 8.72 -12.99
CA PRO A 42 8.91 8.60 -13.11
C PRO A 42 9.63 8.59 -11.76
N ALA A 43 8.90 8.77 -10.65
CA ALA A 43 9.44 8.65 -9.30
C ALA A 43 9.84 7.21 -8.95
N PHE A 44 9.24 6.20 -9.60
CA PHE A 44 9.58 4.81 -9.34
C PHE A 44 10.92 4.44 -9.97
N VAL A 45 11.87 4.05 -9.14
CA VAL A 45 13.23 3.64 -9.50
C VAL A 45 13.43 2.12 -9.46
N GLY A 46 12.45 1.39 -8.92
CA GLY A 46 12.48 -0.06 -8.80
C GLY A 46 11.13 -0.62 -8.38
N TRP A 47 11.05 -1.94 -8.32
CA TRP A 47 9.85 -2.69 -7.96
C TRP A 47 10.26 -3.92 -7.15
N ALA A 48 9.31 -4.54 -6.45
CA ALA A 48 9.54 -5.84 -5.83
C ALA A 48 10.09 -6.84 -6.86
N SER A 49 11.18 -7.52 -6.51
CA SER A 49 11.91 -8.40 -7.43
C SER A 49 11.75 -9.87 -7.11
N SER A 50 11.36 -10.22 -5.88
CA SER A 50 11.05 -11.61 -5.52
C SER A 50 10.07 -11.72 -4.37
N VAL A 51 9.47 -12.92 -4.24
CA VAL A 51 8.57 -13.27 -3.14
C VAL A 51 9.34 -14.08 -2.11
N ALA A 52 9.42 -13.57 -0.89
CA ALA A 52 10.01 -14.30 0.24
C ALA A 52 9.03 -15.33 0.81
N SER A 53 7.74 -14.98 0.92
CA SER A 53 6.68 -15.90 1.34
C SER A 53 5.30 -15.41 0.92
N LEU A 54 4.36 -16.35 0.79
CA LEU A 54 2.92 -16.09 0.66
C LEU A 54 2.18 -17.09 1.55
N VAL A 55 1.24 -16.59 2.34
CA VAL A 55 0.27 -17.38 3.11
C VAL A 55 -1.11 -16.86 2.76
N ARG A 56 -1.93 -17.70 2.12
CA ARG A 56 -3.32 -17.37 1.80
C ARG A 56 -4.19 -17.51 3.05
N GLY A 57 -5.06 -16.53 3.26
CA GLY A 57 -6.18 -16.61 4.20
C GLY A 57 -7.37 -17.38 3.61
N PRO A 58 -8.33 -17.79 4.45
CA PRO A 58 -9.63 -18.27 3.99
C PRO A 58 -10.36 -17.20 3.17
N ILE A 59 -11.30 -17.60 2.33
CA ILE A 59 -12.21 -16.66 1.65
C ILE A 59 -13.26 -16.08 2.62
N ASP A 60 -13.43 -16.68 3.79
CA ASP A 60 -14.26 -16.17 4.87
C ASP A 60 -13.62 -16.49 6.22
N ALA A 61 -13.21 -15.46 6.97
CA ALA A 61 -12.64 -15.57 8.30
C ALA A 61 -13.55 -16.30 9.31
N ALA A 62 -14.87 -16.31 9.08
CA ALA A 62 -15.82 -17.06 9.91
C ALA A 62 -15.71 -18.58 9.72
N ASP A 63 -15.08 -19.05 8.63
CA ASP A 63 -14.75 -20.45 8.37
C ASP A 63 -13.24 -20.63 8.11
N PRO A 64 -12.39 -20.57 9.15
CA PRO A 64 -10.93 -20.62 8.98
C PRO A 64 -10.41 -21.98 8.49
N GLY A 65 -11.24 -23.02 8.48
CA GLY A 65 -10.93 -24.33 7.91
C GLY A 65 -11.45 -24.52 6.48
N GLY A 66 -12.10 -23.49 5.93
CA GLY A 66 -12.74 -23.51 4.62
C GLY A 66 -11.77 -23.32 3.45
N GLU A 67 -12.34 -22.90 2.32
CA GLU A 67 -11.56 -22.63 1.11
C GLU A 67 -10.64 -21.42 1.31
N LEU A 68 -9.41 -21.52 0.78
CA LEU A 68 -8.46 -20.41 0.77
C LEU A 68 -8.65 -19.55 -0.48
N ALA A 69 -8.31 -18.26 -0.38
CA ALA A 69 -8.16 -17.42 -1.56
C ALA A 69 -7.16 -18.06 -2.54
N SER A 70 -7.47 -17.97 -3.83
CA SER A 70 -6.78 -18.74 -4.87
C SER A 70 -6.56 -17.98 -6.18
N PHE A 71 -7.08 -16.75 -6.31
CA PHE A 71 -6.89 -15.97 -7.51
C PHE A 71 -5.44 -15.48 -7.63
N GLY A 72 -4.85 -15.68 -8.80
CA GLY A 72 -3.47 -15.28 -9.09
C GLY A 72 -2.38 -16.15 -8.46
N VAL A 73 -1.13 -15.80 -8.72
CA VAL A 73 0.06 -16.45 -8.16
C VAL A 73 0.99 -15.41 -7.55
N ALA A 74 1.82 -15.80 -6.59
CA ALA A 74 2.67 -14.86 -5.86
C ALA A 74 3.56 -13.98 -6.76
N SER A 75 4.04 -14.53 -7.89
CA SER A 75 4.88 -13.79 -8.84
C SER A 75 4.15 -12.68 -9.59
N ASN A 76 2.83 -12.62 -9.52
CA ASN A 76 2.05 -11.52 -10.10
C ASN A 76 2.34 -10.19 -9.39
N ALA A 77 2.72 -10.22 -8.11
CA ALA A 77 3.08 -9.03 -7.33
C ALA A 77 4.47 -8.45 -7.65
N LEU A 78 5.16 -8.97 -8.67
CA LEU A 78 6.54 -8.61 -9.00
C LEU A 78 6.60 -7.73 -10.25
N GLY A 79 7.55 -6.81 -10.26
CA GLY A 79 7.71 -5.87 -11.36
C GLY A 79 6.72 -4.71 -11.31
N PRO A 80 6.62 -3.94 -12.41
CA PRO A 80 5.75 -2.79 -12.50
C PRO A 80 4.27 -3.12 -12.35
N ALA A 81 3.55 -2.26 -11.62
CA ALA A 81 2.09 -2.24 -11.61
C ALA A 81 1.58 -2.13 -13.05
N ASP A 82 0.77 -3.10 -13.48
CA ASP A 82 0.22 -3.16 -14.84
C ASP A 82 -1.30 -3.38 -14.88
N ALA A 83 -1.94 -3.49 -13.71
CA ALA A 83 -3.38 -3.52 -13.59
C ALA A 83 -4.00 -2.20 -14.08
N THR A 84 -5.12 -2.33 -14.82
CA THR A 84 -5.92 -1.22 -15.33
C THR A 84 -7.41 -1.54 -15.17
N ILE A 85 -8.28 -0.54 -15.32
CA ILE A 85 -9.74 -0.76 -15.33
C ILE A 85 -10.17 -1.81 -16.38
N SER A 86 -9.49 -1.85 -17.54
CA SER A 86 -9.80 -2.82 -18.61
C SER A 86 -9.16 -4.19 -18.41
N THR A 87 -8.08 -4.24 -17.64
CA THR A 87 -7.25 -5.44 -17.41
C THR A 87 -6.81 -5.41 -15.95
N PRO A 88 -7.67 -5.78 -14.99
CA PRO A 88 -7.44 -5.57 -13.55
C PRO A 88 -6.49 -6.61 -12.91
N GLY A 89 -5.55 -7.12 -13.70
CA GLY A 89 -4.54 -8.08 -13.30
C GLY A 89 -3.53 -8.32 -14.42
N PRO A 90 -2.51 -9.16 -14.19
CA PRO A 90 -2.45 -10.19 -13.17
C PRO A 90 -2.14 -9.66 -11.75
N ILE A 91 -2.96 -10.04 -10.75
CA ILE A 91 -2.75 -9.73 -9.32
C ILE A 91 -2.60 -11.01 -8.48
N VAL A 92 -2.34 -10.87 -7.18
CA VAL A 92 -2.42 -11.96 -6.19
C VAL A 92 -3.29 -11.56 -4.99
N SER A 93 -4.39 -12.28 -4.79
CA SER A 93 -5.29 -12.05 -3.64
C SER A 93 -4.72 -12.63 -2.36
N LEU A 94 -4.95 -12.02 -1.20
CA LEU A 94 -4.43 -12.55 0.05
C LEU A 94 -5.43 -13.48 0.77
N GLY A 95 -6.73 -13.23 0.65
CA GLY A 95 -7.75 -13.84 1.52
C GLY A 95 -7.71 -13.26 2.93
N ASP A 96 -8.75 -13.53 3.70
CA ASP A 96 -8.98 -12.90 5.00
C ASP A 96 -7.82 -13.18 5.97
N GLY A 97 -7.07 -12.13 6.35
CA GLY A 97 -5.89 -12.22 7.21
C GLY A 97 -4.68 -12.91 6.57
N GLY A 98 -4.74 -13.20 5.27
CA GLY A 98 -3.61 -13.66 4.47
C GLY A 98 -2.50 -12.62 4.37
N HIS A 99 -1.30 -13.05 4.02
CA HIS A 99 -0.16 -12.15 3.89
C HIS A 99 0.88 -12.61 2.87
N ILE A 100 1.57 -11.63 2.29
CA ILE A 100 2.70 -11.83 1.38
C ILE A 100 3.89 -11.00 1.84
N THR A 101 5.09 -11.56 1.78
CA THR A 101 6.34 -10.83 2.01
C THR A 101 7.11 -10.78 0.69
N LEU A 102 7.34 -9.57 0.19
CA LEU A 102 8.13 -9.28 -0.99
C LEU A 102 9.53 -8.82 -0.59
N SER A 103 10.51 -9.03 -1.47
CA SER A 103 11.87 -8.52 -1.29
C SER A 103 12.39 -7.82 -2.54
N PHE A 104 13.44 -7.02 -2.35
CA PHE A 104 13.96 -6.07 -3.32
C PHE A 104 15.46 -6.29 -3.53
N ASP A 105 15.91 -6.18 -4.78
CA ASP A 105 17.33 -6.34 -5.13
C ASP A 105 18.18 -5.25 -4.46
N ALA A 106 17.75 -4.00 -4.58
CA ALA A 106 18.31 -2.86 -3.87
C ALA A 106 17.42 -2.52 -2.67
N PRO A 107 18.00 -2.21 -1.50
CA PRO A 107 17.22 -1.81 -0.35
C PRO A 107 16.48 -0.49 -0.61
N ILE A 108 15.25 -0.41 -0.10
CA ILE A 108 14.47 0.82 0.03
C ILE A 108 15.08 1.63 1.19
N VAL A 109 15.20 2.94 1.01
CA VAL A 109 15.78 3.83 2.02
C VAL A 109 14.87 5.00 2.32
N ASP A 110 14.91 5.47 3.56
CA ASP A 110 14.29 6.71 4.01
C ASP A 110 14.91 7.92 3.27
N GLY A 111 14.14 8.48 2.35
CA GLY A 111 14.46 9.68 1.58
C GLY A 111 13.44 10.80 1.83
N PRO A 112 13.54 11.93 1.12
CA PRO A 112 12.59 13.02 1.29
C PRO A 112 11.16 12.63 0.88
N GLY A 113 10.27 12.45 1.84
CA GLY A 113 8.85 12.14 1.60
C GLY A 113 8.61 10.65 1.45
N PHE A 114 7.72 10.26 0.53
CA PHE A 114 7.39 8.85 0.34
C PHE A 114 8.52 8.05 -0.32
N ASP A 115 8.74 6.82 0.15
CA ASP A 115 9.85 5.96 -0.25
C ASP A 115 9.43 4.75 -1.09
N PHE A 116 8.16 4.35 -0.96
CA PHE A 116 7.56 3.32 -1.80
C PHE A 116 6.04 3.49 -1.87
N ALA A 117 5.39 2.77 -2.78
CA ALA A 117 3.93 2.73 -2.88
C ALA A 117 3.44 1.31 -3.17
N VAL A 118 2.26 0.98 -2.61
CA VAL A 118 1.58 -0.31 -2.80
C VAL A 118 0.40 -0.14 -3.74
N PHE A 119 0.32 -1.00 -4.75
CA PHE A 119 -0.70 -0.99 -5.80
C PHE A 119 -1.66 -2.17 -5.60
N GLU A 120 -2.94 -1.85 -5.71
CA GLU A 120 -4.08 -2.74 -5.54
C GLU A 120 -4.97 -2.60 -6.80
N ASN A 121 -5.90 -3.53 -7.06
CA ASN A 121 -6.71 -3.54 -8.29
C ASN A 121 -8.09 -2.86 -8.17
N GLY A 122 -8.32 -2.09 -7.12
CA GLY A 122 -9.62 -1.55 -6.71
C GLY A 122 -10.37 -0.83 -7.82
N PHE A 123 -11.64 -1.20 -7.96
CA PHE A 123 -12.54 -0.66 -8.98
C PHE A 123 -13.16 0.68 -8.56
N GLY A 124 -12.49 1.77 -8.89
CA GLY A 124 -12.99 3.12 -8.63
C GLY A 124 -12.63 3.65 -7.25
N ASP A 125 -13.05 4.88 -6.95
CA ASP A 125 -12.47 5.66 -5.84
C ASP A 125 -12.91 5.23 -4.44
N GLU A 126 -13.95 4.40 -4.35
CA GLU A 126 -14.55 4.03 -3.07
C GLU A 126 -14.71 2.52 -2.89
N PHE A 127 -14.50 1.69 -3.92
CA PHE A 127 -14.40 0.24 -3.74
C PHE A 127 -12.92 -0.08 -3.50
N LEU A 128 -12.59 -0.23 -2.22
CA LEU A 128 -11.24 -0.39 -1.70
C LEU A 128 -11.17 -1.68 -0.91
N GLU A 129 -10.03 -2.36 -1.00
CA GLU A 129 -9.69 -3.54 -0.21
C GLU A 129 -8.36 -3.25 0.48
N LEU A 130 -8.29 -3.40 1.80
CA LEU A 130 -7.22 -2.80 2.60
C LEU A 130 -6.19 -3.82 3.10
N ALA A 131 -4.96 -3.36 3.25
CA ALA A 131 -3.90 -4.15 3.89
C ALA A 131 -3.04 -3.31 4.83
N PHE A 132 -2.61 -3.92 5.93
CA PHE A 132 -1.52 -3.41 6.74
C PHE A 132 -0.20 -3.53 5.99
N VAL A 133 0.68 -2.56 6.23
CA VAL A 133 2.03 -2.54 5.66
C VAL A 133 3.06 -2.66 6.77
N GLU A 134 3.95 -3.62 6.63
CA GLU A 134 5.12 -3.81 7.48
C GLU A 134 6.39 -3.83 6.64
N VAL A 135 7.50 -3.38 7.22
CA VAL A 135 8.81 -3.41 6.57
C VAL A 135 9.84 -4.09 7.45
N SER A 136 10.87 -4.67 6.84
CA SER A 136 11.95 -5.35 7.54
C SER A 136 13.28 -5.22 6.82
N THR A 137 14.36 -5.20 7.61
CA THR A 137 15.74 -5.30 7.13
C THR A 137 16.16 -6.75 6.90
N ASN A 138 15.67 -7.68 7.73
CA ASN A 138 16.17 -9.07 7.79
C ASN A 138 15.14 -10.15 7.39
N GLY A 139 13.89 -9.76 7.14
CA GLY A 139 12.80 -10.67 6.76
C GLY A 139 12.22 -11.47 7.93
N ILE A 140 12.61 -11.16 9.17
CA ILE A 140 12.18 -11.82 10.40
C ILE A 140 11.50 -10.82 11.33
N ASP A 141 12.17 -9.71 11.61
CA ASP A 141 11.67 -8.64 12.49
C ASP A 141 11.02 -7.55 11.65
N PHE A 142 9.74 -7.29 11.88
CA PHE A 142 8.95 -6.34 11.10
C PHE A 142 8.53 -5.14 11.94
N ALA A 143 8.56 -3.96 11.35
CA ALA A 143 7.95 -2.74 11.88
C ALA A 143 6.72 -2.40 11.05
N ARG A 144 5.56 -2.25 11.69
CA ARG A 144 4.28 -1.91 11.06
C ARG A 144 4.06 -0.41 11.06
N PHE A 145 3.57 0.14 9.95
CA PHE A 145 3.05 1.51 9.92
C PHE A 145 1.85 1.67 10.84
N ALA A 146 1.80 2.76 11.60
CA ALA A 146 0.67 3.07 12.46
C ALA A 146 -0.54 3.46 11.60
N SER A 147 -1.35 2.46 11.23
CA SER A 147 -2.58 2.64 10.47
C SER A 147 -3.67 3.29 11.30
N VAL A 148 -4.52 4.10 10.66
CA VAL A 148 -5.72 4.65 11.27
C VAL A 148 -6.91 4.45 10.34
N SER A 149 -8.02 3.99 10.89
CA SER A 149 -9.30 3.92 10.20
C SER A 149 -10.37 4.68 10.97
N LEU A 150 -11.03 5.61 10.27
CA LEU A 150 -12.23 6.31 10.72
C LEU A 150 -13.47 5.84 9.95
N THR A 151 -13.42 4.64 9.34
CA THR A 151 -14.58 4.07 8.67
C THR A 151 -15.72 3.89 9.67
N GLN A 152 -16.95 4.11 9.20
CA GLN A 152 -18.12 3.98 10.08
C GLN A 152 -18.21 2.55 10.62
N THR A 153 -18.63 2.39 11.88
CA THR A 153 -18.74 1.08 12.54
C THR A 153 -20.16 0.78 13.01
N ALA A 154 -21.15 1.53 12.54
CA ALA A 154 -22.55 1.34 12.90
C ALA A 154 -23.16 0.14 12.16
N THR A 155 -22.71 -0.11 10.94
CA THR A 155 -23.20 -1.19 10.06
C THR A 155 -22.05 -1.86 9.33
N GLN A 156 -22.07 -3.18 9.19
CA GLN A 156 -21.06 -3.90 8.40
C GLN A 156 -21.02 -3.38 6.96
N ILE A 157 -19.84 -3.05 6.45
CA ILE A 157 -19.65 -2.81 5.02
C ILE A 157 -19.64 -4.19 4.34
N GLY A 158 -20.62 -4.42 3.47
CA GLY A 158 -20.74 -5.67 2.71
C GLY A 158 -19.66 -5.80 1.63
N SER A 159 -19.58 -6.96 0.99
CA SER A 159 -18.54 -7.34 0.02
C SER A 159 -18.27 -6.37 -1.13
N PHE A 160 -19.24 -5.51 -1.47
CA PHE A 160 -19.15 -4.50 -2.52
C PHE A 160 -19.50 -3.10 -2.02
N GLY A 161 -19.36 -2.89 -0.70
CA GLY A 161 -19.60 -1.61 -0.07
C GLY A 161 -18.49 -0.61 -0.37
N THR A 162 -18.73 0.64 -0.01
CA THR A 162 -17.83 1.75 -0.31
C THR A 162 -17.16 2.32 0.93
N ILE A 163 -15.93 2.78 0.75
CA ILE A 163 -15.10 3.41 1.77
C ILE A 163 -14.61 4.76 1.28
N ASP A 164 -14.77 5.77 2.14
CA ASP A 164 -14.20 7.09 1.90
C ASP A 164 -12.71 7.10 2.26
N THR A 165 -11.87 7.27 1.24
CA THR A 165 -10.41 7.41 1.34
C THR A 165 -9.93 8.41 2.40
N THR A 166 -10.70 9.46 2.68
CA THR A 166 -10.32 10.50 3.66
C THR A 166 -10.38 10.01 5.11
N ASN A 167 -10.97 8.83 5.34
CA ASN A 167 -11.01 8.16 6.64
C ASN A 167 -9.86 7.18 6.87
N LEU A 168 -8.95 7.01 5.91
CA LEU A 168 -7.90 6.01 5.96
C LEU A 168 -6.51 6.64 5.97
N ASP A 169 -5.63 6.12 6.82
CA ASP A 169 -4.22 6.47 6.87
C ASP A 169 -3.35 5.23 7.05
N ASN A 170 -2.19 5.22 6.37
CA ASN A 170 -1.20 4.15 6.46
C ASN A 170 -1.77 2.72 6.24
N LEU A 171 -2.79 2.58 5.40
CA LEU A 171 -3.33 1.31 4.91
C LEU A 171 -3.15 1.26 3.40
N ALA A 172 -2.63 0.15 2.87
CA ALA A 172 -2.57 -0.06 1.43
C ALA A 172 -3.98 -0.27 0.85
N GLY A 173 -4.14 -0.12 -0.46
CA GLY A 173 -5.43 -0.25 -1.15
C GLY A 173 -6.35 0.96 -1.03
N LYS A 174 -5.81 2.10 -0.58
CA LYS A 174 -6.58 3.35 -0.44
C LYS A 174 -7.00 3.96 -1.78
N TYR A 175 -6.39 3.57 -2.90
CA TYR A 175 -6.63 4.19 -4.20
C TYR A 175 -6.96 3.15 -5.27
N ARG A 176 -7.85 3.55 -6.18
CA ARG A 176 -8.25 2.76 -7.35
C ARG A 176 -7.06 2.28 -8.18
N VAL A 177 -7.29 1.22 -8.94
CA VAL A 177 -6.36 0.64 -9.92
C VAL A 177 -5.58 1.69 -10.72
N GLY A 178 -4.28 1.46 -10.88
CA GLY A 178 -3.34 2.36 -11.52
C GLY A 178 -2.77 3.46 -10.62
N PHE A 179 -3.19 3.54 -9.36
CA PHE A 179 -2.63 4.46 -8.36
C PHE A 179 -2.18 3.71 -7.11
N GLY A 180 -0.94 3.96 -6.69
CA GLY A 180 -0.35 3.37 -5.50
C GLY A 180 -0.61 4.22 -4.26
N THR A 181 -0.80 3.56 -3.12
CA THR A 181 -0.82 4.20 -1.80
C THR A 181 0.62 4.36 -1.31
N PRO A 182 1.11 5.59 -1.08
CA PRO A 182 2.50 5.81 -0.75
C PRO A 182 2.78 5.73 0.76
N PHE A 183 4.01 5.34 1.11
CA PHE A 183 4.48 5.16 2.48
C PHE A 183 5.84 5.83 2.69
N ASP A 184 6.01 6.51 3.83
CA ASP A 184 7.21 7.27 4.21
C ASP A 184 7.91 6.57 5.38
N LEU A 185 9.10 6.00 5.13
CA LEU A 185 9.83 5.19 6.09
C LEU A 185 10.31 5.99 7.31
N SER A 186 10.40 7.32 7.23
CA SER A 186 10.73 8.15 8.39
C SER A 186 9.75 7.95 9.55
N ALA A 187 8.49 7.58 9.26
CA ALA A 187 7.48 7.24 10.27
C ALA A 187 7.85 6.01 11.12
N LEU A 188 8.77 5.18 10.64
CA LEU A 188 9.24 3.97 11.32
C LEU A 188 10.62 4.16 11.98
N ALA A 189 11.24 5.32 11.84
CA ALA A 189 12.56 5.59 12.41
C ALA A 189 12.55 5.42 13.95
N GLY A 190 13.31 4.44 14.44
CA GLY A 190 13.40 4.15 15.87
C GLY A 190 12.20 3.43 16.49
N VAL A 191 11.19 3.04 15.70
CA VAL A 191 10.04 2.26 16.19
C VAL A 191 10.45 0.84 16.60
N SER A 192 11.37 0.23 15.84
CA SER A 192 11.94 -1.09 16.15
C SER A 192 13.47 -1.02 16.15
N PRO A 193 14.16 -1.60 17.15
CA PRO A 193 15.63 -1.65 17.16
C PRO A 193 16.21 -2.61 16.10
N HIS A 194 15.37 -3.41 15.45
CA HIS A 194 15.78 -4.43 14.46
C HIS A 194 15.48 -4.03 13.02
N VAL A 195 14.86 -2.86 12.81
CA VAL A 195 14.54 -2.34 11.47
C VAL A 195 15.34 -1.06 11.24
N ASP A 196 16.25 -1.12 10.27
CA ASP A 196 16.94 0.06 9.75
C ASP A 196 16.15 0.59 8.54
N VAL A 197 15.56 1.78 8.70
CA VAL A 197 14.79 2.46 7.64
C VAL A 197 15.67 2.86 6.44
N ASN A 198 17.00 2.78 6.55
CA ASN A 198 17.95 2.97 5.46
C ASN A 198 18.46 1.65 4.84
N ASP A 199 17.92 0.49 5.26
CA ASP A 199 18.21 -0.82 4.67
C ASP A 199 16.95 -1.71 4.70
N VAL A 200 15.82 -1.19 4.21
CA VAL A 200 14.58 -1.98 4.11
C VAL A 200 14.68 -2.92 2.91
N ARG A 201 14.65 -4.23 3.17
CA ARG A 201 14.81 -5.28 2.16
C ARG A 201 13.54 -6.08 1.92
N PHE A 202 12.58 -5.96 2.82
CA PHE A 202 11.32 -6.70 2.77
C PHE A 202 10.15 -5.77 3.07
N VAL A 203 9.08 -5.94 2.31
CA VAL A 203 7.76 -5.35 2.58
C VAL A 203 6.79 -6.50 2.74
N ARG A 204 6.05 -6.52 3.85
CA ARG A 204 4.97 -7.47 4.09
C ARG A 204 3.64 -6.74 4.05
N LEU A 205 2.72 -7.30 3.29
CA LEU A 205 1.33 -6.87 3.24
C LEU A 205 0.47 -7.93 3.89
N ILE A 206 -0.43 -7.49 4.76
CA ILE A 206 -1.33 -8.36 5.52
C ILE A 206 -2.75 -7.84 5.30
N ASP A 207 -3.62 -8.69 4.80
CA ASP A 207 -5.03 -8.39 4.59
C ASP A 207 -5.70 -7.87 5.87
N VAL A 208 -6.59 -6.89 5.71
CA VAL A 208 -7.48 -6.38 6.75
C VAL A 208 -8.76 -7.22 6.74
N VAL A 209 -8.98 -8.01 7.79
CA VAL A 209 -10.30 -8.63 7.98
C VAL A 209 -11.29 -7.55 8.41
N GLY A 210 -12.17 -7.15 7.50
CA GLY A 210 -13.12 -6.04 7.64
C GLY A 210 -14.34 -6.28 8.54
N SER A 211 -14.38 -7.40 9.25
CA SER A 211 -15.53 -7.76 10.09
C SER A 211 -15.69 -6.83 11.29
N LEU A 212 -16.91 -6.39 11.58
CA LEU A 212 -17.25 -5.70 12.84
C LEU A 212 -17.40 -6.66 14.03
N ASP A 213 -17.35 -7.98 13.83
CA ASP A 213 -17.23 -8.93 14.94
C ASP A 213 -15.84 -8.80 15.57
N PRO A 214 -15.69 -8.39 16.85
CA PRO A 214 -14.39 -8.16 17.46
C PRO A 214 -13.53 -9.44 17.63
N THR A 215 -14.11 -10.62 17.39
CA THR A 215 -13.38 -11.90 17.43
C THR A 215 -12.79 -12.29 16.06
N LEU A 216 -13.22 -11.63 14.98
CA LEU A 216 -12.77 -11.86 13.61
C LEU A 216 -12.06 -10.64 13.02
N GLY A 217 -12.59 -9.45 13.30
CA GLY A 217 -12.17 -8.18 12.73
C GLY A 217 -10.78 -7.73 13.18
N THR A 218 -10.16 -6.93 12.32
CA THR A 218 -8.89 -6.27 12.61
C THR A 218 -9.10 -4.88 13.21
N GLN A 219 -8.09 -4.42 13.96
CA GLN A 219 -8.07 -3.09 14.57
C GLN A 219 -6.87 -2.29 14.07
N ASP A 220 -7.02 -0.98 14.03
CA ASP A 220 -5.96 -0.03 13.68
C ASP A 220 -4.98 0.20 14.86
N SER A 221 -4.00 1.09 14.67
CA SER A 221 -2.99 1.40 15.70
C SER A 221 -3.54 2.09 16.96
N LEU A 222 -4.78 2.59 16.92
CA LEU A 222 -5.47 3.25 18.03
C LEU A 222 -6.54 2.34 18.66
N GLY A 223 -6.71 1.11 18.15
CA GLY A 223 -7.73 0.17 18.61
C GLY A 223 -9.11 0.38 18.00
N ASN A 224 -9.25 1.18 16.94
CA ASN A 224 -10.51 1.30 16.20
C ASN A 224 -10.69 0.06 15.32
N ALA A 225 -11.92 -0.44 15.22
CA ALA A 225 -12.24 -1.49 14.24
C ALA A 225 -12.09 -0.93 12.82
N ILE A 226 -11.49 -1.73 11.92
CA ILE A 226 -11.39 -1.38 10.50
C ILE A 226 -12.54 -2.07 9.77
N ASN A 227 -13.58 -1.31 9.43
CA ASN A 227 -14.72 -1.83 8.66
C ASN A 227 -14.39 -1.79 7.16
N ASP A 228 -13.66 -2.80 6.69
CA ASP A 228 -13.38 -3.09 5.29
C ASP A 228 -14.51 -3.93 4.65
N PRO A 229 -14.66 -4.07 3.32
CA PRO A 229 -15.67 -4.96 2.75
C PRO A 229 -15.53 -6.38 3.28
N TYR A 230 -16.60 -6.90 3.91
CA TYR A 230 -16.62 -8.25 4.47
C TYR A 230 -18.07 -8.79 4.52
N PRO A 231 -18.31 -10.09 4.27
CA PRO A 231 -17.34 -11.12 3.89
C PRO A 231 -16.94 -11.05 2.41
N THR A 232 -15.74 -11.50 2.08
CA THR A 232 -15.19 -11.56 0.72
C THR A 232 -15.07 -13.01 0.23
N ALA A 233 -16.16 -13.78 0.35
CA ALA A 233 -16.24 -15.23 0.09
C ALA A 233 -16.11 -15.63 -1.40
N PHE A 234 -15.02 -15.23 -2.05
CA PHE A 234 -14.68 -15.49 -3.44
C PHE A 234 -13.20 -15.85 -3.56
N SER A 235 -12.79 -16.43 -4.70
CA SER A 235 -11.39 -16.81 -4.92
C SER A 235 -10.41 -15.63 -4.91
N SER A 236 -10.89 -14.43 -5.23
CA SER A 236 -10.17 -13.16 -5.14
C SER A 236 -10.53 -12.37 -3.87
N GLY A 237 -10.91 -13.05 -2.79
CA GLY A 237 -11.25 -12.37 -1.55
C GLY A 237 -10.05 -11.73 -0.84
N GLY A 238 -10.33 -10.70 -0.06
CA GLY A 238 -9.33 -9.90 0.65
C GLY A 238 -8.52 -9.01 -0.28
N PHE A 239 -7.34 -8.59 0.16
CA PHE A 239 -6.49 -7.66 -0.57
C PHE A 239 -5.95 -8.24 -1.90
N ASP A 240 -6.20 -7.55 -3.01
CA ASP A 240 -5.76 -7.90 -4.37
C ASP A 240 -4.49 -7.14 -4.79
N LEU A 241 -3.32 -7.71 -4.47
CA LEU A 241 -2.03 -7.06 -4.71
C LEU A 241 -1.60 -7.10 -6.18
N ASP A 242 -1.38 -5.92 -6.77
CA ASP A 242 -0.79 -5.72 -8.09
C ASP A 242 0.74 -5.58 -8.01
N ALA A 243 1.27 -4.63 -7.23
CA ALA A 243 2.71 -4.41 -7.15
C ALA A 243 3.14 -3.58 -5.91
N VAL A 244 4.45 -3.53 -5.68
CA VAL A 244 5.09 -2.56 -4.78
C VAL A 244 6.21 -1.83 -5.51
N GLY A 245 6.04 -0.52 -5.71
CA GLY A 245 6.99 0.35 -6.41
C GLY A 245 7.88 1.13 -5.45
N VAL A 246 9.18 1.19 -5.74
CA VAL A 246 10.22 1.84 -4.92
C VAL A 246 10.51 3.25 -5.46
N ILE A 247 10.52 4.25 -4.59
CA ILE A 247 10.79 5.66 -4.90
C ILE A 247 12.23 6.02 -4.53
N HIS A 248 12.67 5.62 -3.33
CA HIS A 248 14.03 5.84 -2.84
C HIS A 248 14.74 4.51 -2.59
N SER A 249 15.88 4.32 -3.25
CA SER A 249 16.73 3.14 -3.06
C SER A 249 18.20 3.53 -3.06
N VAL A 250 19.04 2.70 -2.45
CA VAL A 250 20.49 2.81 -2.64
C VAL A 250 20.80 2.36 -4.08
N PRO A 251 21.41 3.22 -4.92
CA PRO A 251 21.88 2.77 -6.22
C PRO A 251 22.90 1.65 -6.01
N GLU A 252 22.65 0.48 -6.58
CA GLU A 252 23.68 -0.56 -6.70
C GLU A 252 24.97 0.11 -7.20
N PRO A 253 26.13 -0.06 -6.53
CA PRO A 253 27.37 0.53 -6.99
C PRO A 253 27.58 0.04 -8.41
N ALA A 254 27.30 0.94 -9.35
CA ALA A 254 27.16 0.65 -10.77
C ALA A 254 28.29 -0.30 -11.13
N SER A 255 27.99 -1.51 -11.55
CA SER A 255 29.00 -2.53 -11.86
C SER A 255 30.08 -1.97 -12.79
N TRP A 256 29.73 -0.95 -13.59
CA TRP A 256 30.59 0.00 -14.29
C TRP A 256 31.76 0.61 -13.50
N CYS A 257 31.60 1.04 -12.25
CA CYS A 257 32.68 1.52 -11.38
C CYS A 257 33.66 0.40 -11.02
N LEU A 258 33.17 -0.80 -10.70
CA LEU A 258 34.02 -1.97 -10.45
C LEU A 258 34.75 -2.42 -11.72
N TRP A 259 34.07 -2.40 -12.87
CA TRP A 259 34.66 -2.65 -14.18
C TRP A 259 35.71 -1.58 -14.55
N ALA A 260 35.43 -0.30 -14.33
CA ALA A 260 36.36 0.80 -14.63
C ALA A 260 37.63 0.72 -13.78
N LEU A 261 37.50 0.42 -12.48
CA LEU A 261 38.63 0.22 -11.58
C LEU A 261 39.44 -1.04 -11.96
N GLY A 262 38.77 -2.14 -12.28
CA GLY A 262 39.42 -3.37 -12.77
C GLY A 262 40.18 -3.15 -14.09
N SER A 263 39.58 -2.41 -15.02
CA SER A 263 40.18 -2.05 -16.32
C SER A 263 41.43 -1.17 -16.15
N ALA A 264 41.34 -0.14 -15.31
CA ALA A 264 42.45 0.75 -15.02
C ALA A 264 43.63 -0.01 -14.37
N ALA A 265 43.35 -0.94 -13.45
CA ALA A 265 44.37 -1.78 -12.81
C ALA A 265 45.06 -2.73 -13.81
N LEU A 266 44.32 -3.28 -14.78
CA LEU A 266 44.87 -4.14 -15.84
C LEU A 266 45.79 -3.35 -16.79
N VAL A 267 45.35 -2.15 -17.21
CA VAL A 267 46.15 -1.25 -18.08
C VAL A 267 47.43 -0.79 -17.36
N TRP A 268 47.34 -0.46 -16.08
CA TRP A 268 48.51 -0.11 -15.25
C TRP A 268 49.51 -1.27 -15.18
N ARG A 269 49.05 -2.49 -14.86
CA ARG A 269 49.92 -3.69 -14.83
C ARG A 269 50.61 -3.95 -16.17
N CYS A 270 49.90 -3.80 -17.28
CA CYS A 270 50.46 -3.92 -18.63
C CYS A 270 51.53 -2.85 -18.92
N ARG A 271 51.31 -1.59 -18.51
CA ARG A 271 52.31 -0.51 -18.65
C ARG A 271 53.55 -0.76 -17.79
N CYS A 272 53.41 -1.24 -16.55
CA CYS A 272 54.53 -1.53 -15.68
C CYS A 272 55.37 -2.73 -16.16
N ARG A 273 54.76 -3.77 -16.74
CA ARG A 273 55.50 -4.92 -17.32
C ARG A 273 56.36 -4.53 -18.52
N ARG A 274 55.90 -3.60 -19.37
CA ARG A 274 56.67 -3.11 -20.54
C ARG A 274 57.88 -2.26 -20.17
N ARG A 275 57.96 -1.73 -18.94
CA ARG A 275 59.06 -0.88 -18.47
C ARG A 275 60.18 -1.64 -17.74
N ARG A 276 60.09 -2.97 -17.61
CA ARG A 276 61.21 -3.76 -17.06
C ARG A 276 62.30 -3.91 -18.12
N PRO A 277 63.52 -3.38 -17.91
CA PRO A 277 64.62 -3.61 -18.82
C PRO A 277 64.98 -5.10 -18.80
N LYS A 278 65.15 -5.69 -19.98
CA LYS A 278 65.67 -7.05 -20.12
C LYS A 278 67.12 -7.04 -19.62
N ARG A 279 67.40 -7.81 -18.57
CA ARG A 279 68.77 -8.14 -18.13
C ARG A 279 69.30 -9.28 -18.97
#